data_AF-T1ABF5-F1
#
_entry.id   AF-T1ABF5-F1
#
_cell.length_a   1.000
_cell.length_b   1.000
_cell.length_c   1.000
_cell.angle_alpha   90.00
_cell.angle_beta   90.00
_cell.angle_gamma   90.00
#
_symmetry.space_group_name_H-M   'P 1'
#
loop_
_entity.id
_entity.type
_entity.pdbx_description
1 polymer ?
#
loop_
_entity_poly.entity_id
_entity_poly.type
_entity_poly.pdbx_seq_one_letter_code
_entity_poly.pdbx_strand_id
1 'polypeptide(L)'
;MFSAAAKERDMAHGMQKGLTSYGDAEFSLFLRKAFIKAMGFSADALERPIIGITDTASDFNPCHGNVPALIAAVKRGVLLAGGLPMAFPTIS
;
A
#
# COMPACT_ATOMS: atom_id res chain seq x y z
N MET A 1 -25.96 -16.17 -10.23
CA MET A 1 -25.06 -16.24 -9.05
C MET A 1 -23.61 -15.81 -9.32
N PHE A 2 -23.06 -15.95 -10.54
CA PHE A 2 -21.67 -15.52 -10.84
C PHE A 2 -21.40 -14.00 -10.84
N SER A 3 -22.44 -13.16 -10.93
CA SER A 3 -22.29 -11.69 -11.01
C SER A 3 -22.02 -11.02 -9.64
N ALA A 4 -22.53 -11.58 -8.54
CA ALA A 4 -22.35 -11.01 -7.21
C ALA A 4 -20.90 -11.12 -6.70
N ALA A 5 -20.26 -12.29 -6.86
CA ALA A 5 -18.87 -12.51 -6.45
C ALA A 5 -17.85 -11.70 -7.29
N ALA A 6 -18.19 -11.32 -8.53
CA ALA A 6 -17.38 -10.41 -9.31
C ALA A 6 -17.47 -8.97 -8.79
N LYS A 7 -18.68 -8.54 -8.38
CA LYS A 7 -18.95 -7.21 -7.84
C LYS A 7 -18.33 -6.98 -6.44
N GLU A 8 -18.25 -8.04 -5.63
CA GLU A 8 -17.60 -8.01 -4.31
C GLU A 8 -16.07 -7.85 -4.40
N ARG A 9 -15.43 -8.47 -5.41
CA ARG A 9 -14.01 -8.30 -5.70
C ARG A 9 -13.63 -6.88 -6.15
N ASP A 10 -14.60 -6.14 -6.68
CA ASP A 10 -14.43 -4.75 -7.14
C ASP A 10 -14.48 -3.74 -5.96
N MET A 11 -15.07 -4.14 -4.83
CA MET A 11 -15.21 -3.31 -3.62
C MET A 11 -14.03 -3.42 -2.65
N ALA A 12 -13.23 -4.50 -2.75
CA ALA A 12 -12.10 -4.71 -1.85
C ALA A 12 -10.95 -3.73 -2.13
N HIS A 13 -10.52 -2.99 -1.11
CA HIS A 13 -9.44 -2.00 -1.20
C HIS A 13 -8.29 -2.27 -0.22
N GLY A 14 -7.17 -1.59 -0.46
CA GLY A 14 -5.98 -1.66 0.41
C GLY A 14 -5.54 -3.09 0.68
N MET A 15 -5.39 -3.43 1.96
CA MET A 15 -4.92 -4.73 2.42
C MET A 15 -5.82 -5.91 2.05
N GLN A 16 -7.10 -5.68 1.80
CA GLN A 16 -8.09 -6.72 1.52
C GLN A 16 -8.08 -7.14 0.04
N LYS A 17 -7.49 -6.34 -0.84
CA LYS A 17 -7.45 -6.62 -2.28
C LYS A 17 -6.42 -7.70 -2.62
N GLY A 18 -6.80 -8.68 -3.43
CA GLY A 18 -5.89 -9.71 -3.94
C GLY A 18 -5.19 -10.51 -2.84
N LEU A 19 -5.95 -11.00 -1.85
CA LEU A 19 -5.41 -11.86 -0.80
C LEU A 19 -4.91 -13.18 -1.39
N THR A 20 -3.74 -13.62 -0.93
CA THR A 20 -3.28 -15.01 -1.14
C THR A 20 -4.24 -15.93 -0.39
N SER A 21 -4.78 -16.94 -1.07
CA SER A 21 -5.73 -17.86 -0.42
C SER A 21 -5.01 -18.86 0.47
N TYR A 22 -5.30 -18.81 1.77
CA TYR A 22 -4.94 -19.85 2.75
C TYR A 22 -6.15 -20.69 3.18
N GLY A 23 -7.23 -20.67 2.41
CA GLY A 23 -8.48 -21.39 2.71
C GLY A 23 -9.51 -20.57 3.51
N ASP A 24 -9.07 -19.53 4.23
CA ASP A 24 -9.93 -18.58 4.94
C ASP A 24 -9.49 -17.13 4.67
N ALA A 25 -10.45 -16.26 4.37
CA ALA A 25 -10.17 -14.87 3.96
C ALA A 25 -9.72 -13.99 5.13
N GLU A 26 -10.30 -14.18 6.32
CA GLU A 26 -9.90 -13.43 7.52
C GLU A 26 -8.50 -13.82 7.96
N PHE A 27 -8.18 -15.11 7.96
CA PHE A 27 -6.85 -15.62 8.23
C PHE A 27 -5.82 -15.10 7.23
N SER A 28 -6.18 -15.05 5.94
CA SER A 28 -5.33 -14.48 4.90
C SER A 28 -5.04 -13.00 5.13
N LEU A 29 -6.04 -12.22 5.55
CA LEU A 29 -5.88 -10.81 5.92
C LEU A 29 -5.06 -10.64 7.20
N PHE A 30 -5.29 -11.49 8.21
CA PHE A 30 -4.53 -11.51 9.45
C PHE A 30 -3.03 -11.69 9.18
N LEU A 31 -2.65 -12.70 8.37
CA LEU A 31 -1.27 -12.94 8.00
C LEU A 31 -0.63 -11.74 7.29
N ARG A 32 -1.37 -11.10 6.37
CA ARG A 32 -0.90 -9.89 5.68
C ARG A 32 -0.67 -8.71 6.64
N LYS A 33 -1.53 -8.54 7.66
CA LYS A 33 -1.41 -7.45 8.64
C LYS A 33 -0.33 -7.73 9.70
N ALA A 34 -0.01 -8.98 10.00
CA ALA A 34 0.85 -9.36 11.13
C ALA A 34 2.22 -8.67 11.11
N PHE A 35 2.96 -8.76 10.01
CA PHE A 35 4.29 -8.13 9.90
C PHE A 35 4.23 -6.61 9.81
N ILE A 36 3.22 -6.07 9.12
CA ILE A 36 3.09 -4.62 8.94
C ILE A 36 2.71 -3.92 10.26
N LYS A 37 1.90 -4.56 11.12
CA LYS A 37 1.62 -4.05 12.46
C LYS A 37 2.88 -3.92 13.32
N ALA A 38 3.87 -4.80 13.15
CA ALA A 38 5.14 -4.71 13.87
C ALA A 38 5.95 -3.45 13.52
N MET A 39 5.67 -2.80 12.38
CA MET A 39 6.25 -1.50 12.03
C MET A 39 5.61 -0.30 12.77
N GLY A 40 4.60 -0.53 13.61
CA GLY A 40 3.95 0.50 14.41
C GLY A 40 2.68 1.10 13.78
N PHE A 41 2.14 0.51 12.72
CA PHE A 41 0.86 0.96 12.14
C PHE A 41 -0.33 0.54 13.00
N SER A 42 -1.23 1.49 13.23
CA SER A 42 -2.50 1.27 13.92
C SER A 42 -3.47 0.44 13.06
N ALA A 43 -4.51 -0.11 13.69
CA ALA A 43 -5.53 -0.87 12.97
C ALA A 43 -6.26 -0.02 11.92
N ASP A 44 -6.62 1.23 12.27
CA ASP A 44 -7.30 2.18 11.39
C ASP A 44 -6.41 2.58 10.19
N ALA A 45 -5.11 2.77 10.40
CA ALA A 45 -4.19 3.10 9.31
C ALA A 45 -4.16 1.99 8.25
N LEU A 46 -4.24 0.72 8.66
CA LEU A 46 -4.23 -0.44 7.77
C LEU A 46 -5.56 -0.72 7.08
N GLU A 47 -6.62 0.02 7.42
CA GLU A 47 -7.89 0.00 6.71
C GLU A 47 -7.92 1.03 5.57
N ARG A 48 -6.99 1.98 5.55
CA ARG A 48 -6.90 3.02 4.52
C ARG A 48 -6.48 2.44 3.15
N PRO A 49 -6.85 3.09 2.02
CA PRO A 49 -6.29 2.77 0.72
C PRO A 49 -4.76 2.91 0.74
N ILE A 50 -4.05 1.88 0.27
CA ILE A 50 -2.59 1.87 0.20
C ILE A 50 -2.15 2.49 -1.12
N ILE A 51 -1.29 3.51 -1.04
CA ILE A 51 -0.68 4.15 -2.19
C ILE A 51 0.80 3.80 -2.23
N GLY A 52 1.19 2.96 -3.17
CA GLY A 52 2.59 2.65 -3.46
C GLY A 52 3.27 3.85 -4.12
N ILE A 53 4.43 4.26 -3.63
CA ILE A 53 5.24 5.34 -4.20
C ILE A 53 6.55 4.73 -4.67
N THR A 54 6.77 4.67 -5.98
CA THR A 54 8.03 4.21 -6.56
C THR A 54 9.13 5.22 -6.28
N ASP A 55 10.17 4.81 -5.57
CA ASP A 55 11.34 5.60 -5.28
C ASP A 55 12.47 5.25 -6.25
N THR A 56 12.87 6.23 -7.07
CA THR A 56 13.91 6.13 -8.08
C THR A 56 15.15 6.95 -7.72
N ALA A 57 15.30 7.39 -6.46
CA ALA A 57 16.48 8.10 -6.02
C ALA A 57 17.71 7.18 -6.04
N SER A 58 18.83 7.68 -6.57
CA SER A 58 20.08 6.94 -6.68
C SER A 58 21.26 7.89 -6.83
N ASP A 59 22.38 7.56 -6.19
CA ASP A 59 23.65 8.29 -6.35
C ASP A 59 24.20 8.20 -7.79
N PHE A 60 23.75 7.20 -8.56
CA PHE A 60 24.11 7.02 -9.98
C PHE A 60 23.23 7.81 -10.94
N ASN A 61 22.09 8.35 -10.50
CA ASN A 61 21.13 9.03 -11.36
C ASN A 61 20.90 10.50 -10.89
N PRO A 62 21.73 11.45 -11.37
CA PRO A 62 21.60 12.86 -10.97
C PRO A 62 20.28 13.49 -11.42
N CYS A 63 19.65 12.98 -12.47
CA CYS A 63 18.34 13.47 -12.94
C CYS A 63 17.24 13.26 -11.89
N HIS A 64 17.44 12.34 -10.94
CA HIS A 64 16.50 12.04 -9.86
C HIS A 64 16.90 12.67 -8.52
N GLY A 65 17.85 13.62 -8.49
CA GLY A 65 18.36 14.22 -7.25
C GLY A 65 17.29 14.89 -6.38
N ASN A 66 16.17 15.32 -6.95
CA ASN A 66 15.06 15.94 -6.21
C ASN A 66 13.94 14.96 -5.79
N VAL A 67 14.02 13.68 -6.18
CA VAL A 67 13.00 12.66 -5.87
C VAL A 67 12.72 12.52 -4.37
N PRO A 68 13.72 12.56 -3.45
CA PRO A 68 13.43 12.49 -2.02
C PRO A 68 12.47 13.59 -1.52
N ALA A 69 12.62 14.82 -2.03
CA ALA A 69 11.75 15.94 -1.68
C ALA A 69 10.33 15.75 -2.26
N LEU A 70 10.22 15.24 -3.48
CA LEU A 70 8.95 14.91 -4.12
C LEU A 70 8.21 13.81 -3.36
N ILE A 71 8.89 12.74 -2.96
CA ILE A 71 8.30 11.65 -2.17
C ILE A 71 7.78 12.18 -0.83
N ALA A 72 8.53 13.05 -0.15
CA ALA A 72 8.06 13.66 1.09
C ALA A 72 6.77 14.49 0.88
N ALA A 73 6.66 15.22 -0.23
CA ALA A 73 5.44 15.95 -0.58
C ALA A 73 4.26 15.02 -0.91
N VAL A 74 4.49 13.97 -1.69
CA VAL A 74 3.48 12.97 -2.05
C VAL A 74 2.97 12.25 -0.80
N LYS A 75 3.85 11.81 0.12
CA LYS A 75 3.46 11.18 1.39
C LYS A 75 2.49 12.07 2.18
N ARG A 76 2.78 13.37 2.30
CA ARG A 76 1.88 14.33 2.96
C ARG A 76 0.53 14.43 2.25
N GLY A 77 0.53 14.55 0.92
CA GLY A 77 -0.70 14.61 0.12
C GLY A 77 -1.57 13.36 0.29
N VAL A 78 -0.98 12.17 0.23
CA VAL A 78 -1.69 10.89 0.44
C VAL A 78 -2.31 10.83 1.84
N LEU A 79 -1.55 11.22 2.88
CA LEU A 79 -2.06 11.25 4.25
C LEU A 79 -3.24 12.22 4.42
N LEU A 80 -3.16 13.42 3.83
CA LEU A 80 -4.24 14.41 3.85
C LEU A 80 -5.48 13.91 3.11
N ALA A 81 -5.31 13.13 2.05
CA ALA A 81 -6.39 12.58 1.23
C ALA A 81 -7.01 11.29 1.79
N GLY A 82 -6.64 10.84 2.99
CA GLY A 82 -7.23 9.63 3.57
C GLY A 82 -6.48 8.32 3.27
N GLY A 83 -5.34 8.34 2.58
CA GLY A 83 -4.58 7.14 2.23
C GLY A 83 -3.41 6.81 3.15
N LEU A 84 -2.82 5.62 2.96
CA LEU A 84 -1.58 5.17 3.60
C LEU A 84 -0.45 5.10 2.56
N PRO A 85 0.55 6.01 2.60
CA PRO A 85 1.62 6.02 1.62
C PRO A 85 2.72 5.01 1.97
N MET A 86 3.11 4.18 1.00
CA MET A 86 4.18 3.19 1.14
C MET A 86 5.22 3.39 0.02
N ALA A 87 6.35 4.02 0.36
CA ALA A 87 7.44 4.17 -0.59
C ALA A 87 8.25 2.88 -0.69
N PHE A 88 8.63 2.49 -1.91
CA PHE A 88 9.47 1.32 -2.16
C PHE A 88 10.48 1.63 -3.27
N PRO A 89 11.73 1.14 -3.15
CA PRO A 89 12.78 1.43 -4.12
C PRO A 89 12.59 0.64 -5.42
N THR A 90 13.12 1.19 -6.51
CA THR A 90 13.32 0.50 -7.79
C THR A 90 14.64 0.93 -8.44
N ILE A 91 15.06 0.25 -9.51
CA ILE A 91 16.25 0.64 -10.27
C ILE A 91 15.99 1.92 -11.08
N SER A 92 17.03 2.75 -11.23
CA SER A 92 16.98 4.01 -11.97
C SER A 92 18.29 4.31 -12.67
#